data_AF-A0A531LQC0-F1
#
_entry.id   AF-A0A531LQC0-F1
#
_cell.length_a   1.000
_cell.length_b   1.000
_cell.length_c   1.000
_cell.angle_alpha   90.00
_cell.angle_beta   90.00
_cell.angle_gamma   90.00
#
_symmetry.space_group_name_H-M   'P 1'
#
loop_
_entity.id
_entity.type
_entity.pdbx_description
1 polymer ?
#
loop_
_entity_poly.entity_id
_entity_poly.type
_entity_poly.pdbx_seq_one_letter_code
_entity_poly.pdbx_strand_id
1 'polypeptide(L)'
;WMVVEADESDGTFLKLPADIAVVTNIDPEHLDHYGNFDNVREAFRQFVENVPFYGFGVMCTDHPEVQALVGRIEDRRVITYGENAQADVRFTNHRMAGATSEFDVIIRDRKGRGQTTIA
;
A
#
# COMPACT_ATOMS: atom_id res chain seq x y z
N TRP A 1 -8.83 -2.18 -18.22
CA TRP A 1 -8.46 -1.89 -16.83
C TRP A 1 -9.39 -0.83 -16.29
N MET A 2 -9.76 -0.96 -15.02
CA MET A 2 -10.54 0.03 -14.28
C MET A 2 -9.74 0.39 -13.04
N VAL A 3 -9.79 1.66 -12.65
CA VAL A 3 -9.23 2.15 -11.39
C VAL A 3 -10.39 2.70 -10.60
N VAL A 4 -10.54 2.22 -9.37
CA VAL A 4 -11.60 2.63 -8.44
C VAL A 4 -10.97 2.99 -7.10
N GLU A 5 -11.54 3.99 -6.46
CA GLU A 5 -11.33 4.22 -5.04
C GLU A 5 -12.18 3.20 -4.26
N ALA A 6 -11.60 2.66 -3.21
CA ALA A 6 -12.18 1.61 -2.39
C ALA A 6 -12.36 2.16 -0.98
N ASP A 7 -13.57 2.62 -0.67
CA ASP A 7 -13.94 3.21 0.62
C ASP A 7 -14.23 2.10 1.64
N GLU A 8 -13.54 2.14 2.78
CA GLU A 8 -13.67 1.17 3.85
C GLU A 8 -14.93 1.38 4.72
N SER A 9 -15.58 2.53 4.67
CA SER A 9 -16.56 2.97 5.66
C SER A 9 -17.72 2.01 5.96
N ASP A 10 -18.16 1.22 4.99
CA ASP A 10 -19.28 0.27 5.10
C ASP A 10 -18.90 -1.20 4.83
N GLY A 11 -17.60 -1.48 4.73
CA GLY A 11 -17.07 -2.83 4.48
C GLY A 11 -17.30 -3.36 3.07
N THR A 12 -17.90 -2.59 2.15
CA THR A 12 -18.17 -3.05 0.78
C THR A 12 -16.91 -3.21 -0.05
N PHE A 13 -15.82 -2.50 0.28
CA PHE A 13 -14.53 -2.65 -0.40
C PHE A 13 -13.99 -4.09 -0.39
N LEU A 14 -14.35 -4.89 0.61
CA LEU A 14 -14.00 -6.32 0.68
C LEU A 14 -14.58 -7.16 -0.46
N LYS A 15 -15.65 -6.67 -1.11
CA LYS A 15 -16.35 -7.35 -2.19
C LYS A 15 -15.80 -6.99 -3.57
N LEU A 16 -14.85 -6.06 -3.66
CA LEU A 16 -14.26 -5.64 -4.92
C LEU A 16 -13.35 -6.74 -5.47
N PRO A 17 -13.58 -7.24 -6.70
CA PRO A 17 -12.66 -8.17 -7.35
C PRO A 17 -11.44 -7.38 -7.86
N ALA A 18 -10.47 -7.13 -6.99
CA ALA A 18 -9.26 -6.38 -7.30
C ALA A 18 -8.10 -7.31 -7.68
N ASP A 19 -7.49 -7.09 -8.85
CA ASP A 19 -6.22 -7.72 -9.22
C ASP A 19 -5.01 -7.04 -8.55
N ILE A 20 -5.17 -5.76 -8.21
CA ILE A 20 -4.16 -4.92 -7.55
C ILE A 20 -4.85 -4.14 -6.43
N ALA A 21 -4.38 -4.32 -5.20
CA ALA A 21 -4.82 -3.54 -4.05
C ALA A 21 -3.75 -2.50 -3.69
N VAL A 22 -4.13 -1.24 -3.49
CA VAL A 22 -3.22 -0.18 -3.02
C VAL A 22 -3.70 0.28 -1.66
N VAL A 23 -2.82 0.26 -0.65
CA VAL A 23 -3.11 0.74 0.70
C VAL A 23 -2.16 1.89 1.03
N THR A 24 -2.73 3.07 1.26
CA THR A 24 -2.04 4.34 1.53
C THR A 24 -1.78 4.54 3.01
N ASN A 25 -2.79 4.32 3.85
CA ASN A 25 -2.78 4.44 5.29
C ASN A 25 -3.90 3.56 5.88
N ILE A 26 -3.92 3.41 7.21
CA ILE A 26 -4.99 2.72 7.94
C ILE A 26 -5.20 3.50 9.23
N ASP A 27 -6.28 4.26 9.30
CA ASP A 27 -6.60 5.13 10.43
C ASP A 27 -7.83 4.61 11.21
N PRO A 28 -7.99 4.96 12.50
CA PRO A 28 -9.11 4.52 13.33
C PRO A 28 -10.41 5.29 13.01
N GLU A 29 -10.86 5.20 11.76
CA GLU A 29 -12.09 5.80 11.25
C GLU A 29 -13.22 4.76 11.16
N HIS A 30 -14.47 5.22 11.01
CA HIS A 30 -15.65 4.36 10.85
C HIS A 30 -15.85 3.31 11.96
N LEU A 31 -15.42 3.62 13.19
CA LEU A 31 -15.52 2.71 14.35
C LEU A 31 -16.96 2.43 14.78
N ASP A 32 -17.92 3.25 14.35
CA ASP A 32 -19.35 2.98 14.47
C ASP A 32 -19.80 1.79 13.61
N HIS A 33 -19.14 1.57 12.46
CA HIS A 33 -19.34 0.40 11.62
C HIS A 33 -18.49 -0.80 12.08
N TYR A 34 -17.20 -0.59 12.31
CA TYR A 34 -16.25 -1.65 12.63
C TYR A 34 -16.21 -2.03 14.11
N GLY A 35 -16.75 -1.22 15.01
CA GLY A 35 -16.73 -1.42 16.47
C GLY A 35 -15.40 -1.06 17.13
N ASN A 36 -14.27 -1.51 16.59
CA ASN A 36 -12.93 -1.18 17.09
C ASN A 36 -11.89 -1.17 15.98
N PHE A 37 -10.70 -0.64 16.27
CA PHE A 37 -9.64 -0.49 15.29
C PHE A 37 -9.01 -1.81 14.85
N ASP A 38 -9.06 -2.86 15.69
CA ASP A 38 -8.58 -4.18 15.28
C ASP A 38 -9.43 -4.78 14.16
N ASN A 39 -10.74 -4.49 14.16
CA ASN A 39 -11.63 -4.89 13.08
C ASN A 39 -11.35 -4.12 11.78
N VAL A 40 -10.95 -2.84 11.86
CA VAL A 40 -10.49 -2.07 10.69
C VAL A 40 -9.20 -2.69 10.13
N ARG A 41 -8.21 -2.97 10.98
CA ARG A 41 -6.95 -3.63 10.57
C ARG A 41 -7.22 -4.97 9.88
N GLU A 42 -8.13 -5.76 10.43
CA GLU A 42 -8.53 -7.05 9.85
C GLU A 42 -9.26 -6.89 8.52
N ALA A 43 -10.09 -5.86 8.36
CA ALA A 43 -10.72 -5.56 7.07
C ALA A 43 -9.67 -5.24 6.00
N PHE A 44 -8.69 -4.37 6.29
CA PHE A 44 -7.61 -4.09 5.34
C PHE A 44 -6.76 -5.32 5.01
N ARG A 45 -6.55 -6.21 5.99
CA ARG A 45 -5.90 -7.50 5.75
C ARG A 45 -6.70 -8.34 4.75
N GLN A 46 -7.99 -8.52 4.99
CA GLN A 46 -8.88 -9.28 4.10
C GLN A 46 -8.92 -8.69 2.69
N PHE A 47 -8.94 -7.36 2.57
CA PHE A 47 -8.89 -6.68 1.27
C PHE A 47 -7.65 -7.07 0.46
N VAL A 48 -6.48 -7.07 1.08
CA VAL A 48 -5.22 -7.47 0.42
C VAL A 48 -5.19 -8.98 0.16
N GLU A 49 -5.68 -9.80 1.08
CA GLU A 49 -5.73 -11.26 0.92
C GLU A 49 -6.74 -11.71 -0.16
N ASN A 50 -7.77 -10.91 -0.45
CA ASN A 50 -8.74 -11.17 -1.52
C ASN A 50 -8.18 -11.00 -2.93
N VAL A 51 -7.06 -10.30 -3.08
CA VAL A 51 -6.35 -10.19 -4.37
C VAL A 51 -5.95 -11.58 -4.86
N PRO A 52 -6.14 -11.98 -6.12
CA PRO A 52 -5.76 -13.31 -6.60
C PRO A 52 -4.25 -13.57 -6.51
N PHE A 53 -3.83 -14.85 -6.57
CA PHE A 53 -2.41 -15.24 -6.42
C PHE A 53 -1.46 -14.63 -7.48
N TYR A 54 -2.00 -14.26 -8.64
CA TYR A 54 -1.27 -13.61 -9.72
C TYR A 54 -1.27 -12.07 -9.61
N GLY A 55 -2.08 -11.52 -8.70
CA GLY A 55 -2.13 -10.11 -8.35
C GLY A 55 -1.09 -9.71 -7.32
N PHE A 56 -1.18 -8.48 -6.83
CA PHE A 56 -0.28 -7.97 -5.78
C PHE A 56 -0.87 -6.80 -4.99
N GLY A 57 -0.39 -6.62 -3.77
CA GLY A 57 -0.64 -5.46 -2.93
C GLY A 57 0.47 -4.41 -3.07
N VAL A 58 0.11 -3.13 -3.09
CA VAL A 58 1.02 -1.97 -3.07
C VAL A 58 0.81 -1.23 -1.75
N MET A 59 1.84 -1.23 -0.90
CA MET A 59 1.68 -0.91 0.52
C MET A 59 2.62 0.23 0.93
N CYS A 60 2.06 1.32 1.47
CA CYS A 60 2.83 2.45 1.99
C CYS A 60 3.52 2.09 3.31
N THR A 61 4.83 1.85 3.32
CA THR A 61 5.55 1.46 4.55
C THR A 61 6.06 2.64 5.37
N ASP A 62 5.68 3.87 5.00
CA ASP A 62 5.82 5.05 5.86
C ASP A 62 4.72 5.10 6.91
N HIS A 63 3.57 4.46 6.65
CA HIS A 63 2.48 4.37 7.61
C HIS A 63 2.68 3.15 8.54
N PRO A 64 2.74 3.32 9.88
CA PRO A 64 3.11 2.25 10.81
C PRO A 64 2.14 1.06 10.79
N GLU A 65 0.83 1.31 10.65
CA GLU A 65 -0.18 0.24 10.58
C GLU A 65 -0.09 -0.56 9.29
N VAL A 66 0.24 0.10 8.18
CA VAL A 66 0.43 -0.56 6.88
C VAL A 66 1.73 -1.36 6.91
N GLN A 67 2.79 -0.80 7.50
CA GLN A 67 4.05 -1.52 7.72
C GLN A 67 3.84 -2.77 8.59
N ALA A 68 3.05 -2.68 9.65
CA ALA A 68 2.70 -3.82 10.50
C ALA A 68 1.87 -4.87 9.74
N LEU A 69 0.94 -4.42 8.89
CA LEU A 69 0.14 -5.30 8.04
C LEU A 69 1.00 -6.07 7.03
N VAL A 70 1.98 -5.43 6.39
CA VAL A 70 2.91 -6.10 5.45
C VAL A 70 3.57 -7.32 6.09
N GLY A 71 3.92 -7.26 7.37
CA GLY A 71 4.52 -8.38 8.10
C GLY A 71 3.58 -9.56 8.38
N ARG A 72 2.27 -9.40 8.16
CA ARG A 72 1.22 -10.42 8.38
C ARG A 72 0.71 -11.05 7.08
N ILE A 73 1.07 -10.52 5.92
CA ILE A 73 0.65 -11.02 4.61
C ILE A 73 1.62 -12.12 4.15
N GLU A 74 1.15 -13.36 4.10
CA GLU A 74 2.00 -14.53 3.77
C GLU A 74 1.84 -14.97 2.30
N ASP A 75 0.61 -15.01 1.78
CA ASP A 75 0.28 -15.66 0.50
C ASP A 75 0.02 -14.69 -0.67
N ARG A 76 0.51 -13.45 -0.56
CA ARG A 76 0.38 -12.43 -1.60
C ARG A 76 1.70 -11.77 -1.92
N ARG A 77 1.88 -11.44 -3.21
CA ARG A 77 2.99 -10.58 -3.62
C ARG A 77 2.71 -9.17 -3.10
N VAL A 78 3.65 -8.64 -2.32
CA VAL A 78 3.63 -7.26 -1.83
C VAL A 78 4.74 -6.46 -2.49
N ILE A 79 4.41 -5.26 -2.94
CA ILE A 79 5.33 -4.21 -3.38
C ILE A 79 5.18 -3.05 -2.39
N THR A 80 6.26 -2.66 -1.75
CA THR A 80 6.27 -1.60 -0.75
C THR A 80 6.72 -0.28 -1.35
N TYR A 81 6.12 0.82 -0.91
CA TYR A 81 6.54 2.16 -1.30
C TYR A 81 6.62 3.13 -0.10
N GLY A 82 7.42 4.18 -0.25
CA GLY A 82 7.57 5.24 0.75
C GLY A 82 8.98 5.86 0.78
N GLU A 83 9.22 6.75 1.73
CA GLU A 83 10.55 7.25 2.10
C GLU A 83 11.41 6.16 2.74
N ASN A 84 10.75 5.20 3.43
CA ASN A 84 11.36 4.09 4.15
C ASN A 84 12.50 3.44 3.35
N ALA A 85 13.69 3.37 3.98
CA ALA A 85 14.90 2.86 3.36
C ALA A 85 14.81 1.39 2.90
N GLN A 86 13.86 0.63 3.41
CA GLN A 86 13.62 -0.78 3.07
C GLN A 86 12.52 -0.96 2.02
N ALA A 87 11.82 0.10 1.60
CA ALA A 87 10.77 -0.02 0.59
C ALA A 87 11.33 -0.41 -0.80
N ASP A 88 10.52 -1.11 -1.59
CA ASP A 88 10.86 -1.54 -2.96
C ASP A 88 10.91 -0.34 -3.91
N VAL A 89 9.97 0.59 -3.76
CA VAL A 89 9.85 1.83 -4.54
C VAL A 89 9.98 3.03 -3.60
N ARG A 90 10.91 3.94 -3.90
CA ARG A 90 11.22 5.07 -3.01
C ARG A 90 11.34 6.36 -3.79
N PHE A 91 10.99 7.48 -3.17
CA PHE A 91 11.33 8.80 -3.69
C PHE A 91 12.50 9.40 -2.89
N THR A 92 13.35 10.16 -3.58
CA THR A 92 14.53 10.82 -3.01
C THR A 92 14.76 12.17 -3.68
N ASN A 93 15.68 12.98 -3.14
CA ASN A 93 16.02 14.29 -3.69
C ASN A 93 14.81 15.21 -3.91
N HIS A 94 13.79 15.05 -3.05
CA HIS A 94 12.55 15.83 -3.10
C HIS A 94 12.85 17.31 -2.88
N ARG A 95 12.44 18.13 -3.83
CA ARG A 95 12.60 19.58 -3.81
C ARG A 95 11.38 20.25 -4.44
N MET A 96 11.04 21.42 -3.95
CA MET A 96 9.99 22.25 -4.52
C MET A 96 10.61 23.25 -5.51
N ALA A 97 10.07 23.29 -6.72
CA ALA A 97 10.37 24.28 -7.75
C ALA A 97 9.10 25.12 -7.99
N GLY A 98 8.86 26.10 -7.11
CA GLY A 98 7.61 26.86 -7.11
C GLY A 98 6.41 25.98 -6.74
N ALA A 99 5.46 25.80 -7.68
CA ALA A 99 4.29 24.93 -7.50
C ALA A 99 4.56 23.46 -7.91
N THR A 100 5.74 23.16 -8.42
CA THR A 100 6.12 21.80 -8.85
C THR A 100 6.91 21.10 -7.75
N SER A 101 6.63 19.82 -7.54
CA SER A 101 7.47 18.91 -6.75
C SER A 101 8.33 18.09 -7.70
N GLU A 102 9.66 18.13 -7.51
CA GLU A 102 10.64 17.33 -8.25
C GLU A 102 11.28 16.33 -7.30
N PHE A 103 11.39 15.07 -7.71
CA PHE A 103 12.01 13.99 -6.93
C PHE A 103 12.47 12.87 -7.86
N ASP A 104 13.45 12.11 -7.42
CA ASP A 104 13.93 10.93 -8.12
C ASP A 104 13.24 9.68 -7.56
N VAL A 105 12.79 8.78 -8.43
CA VAL A 105 12.20 7.49 -8.04
C VAL A 105 13.22 6.38 -8.16
N ILE A 106 13.45 5.69 -7.06
CA ILE A 106 14.31 4.53 -6.95
C ILE A 106 13.42 3.27 -6.93
N ILE A 107 13.67 2.35 -7.84
CA ILE A 107 13.01 1.04 -7.89
C ILE A 107 14.06 -0.05 -7.67
N ARG A 108 13.88 -0.87 -6.63
CA ARG A 108 14.74 -2.00 -6.33
C ARG A 108 14.18 -3.28 -6.93
N ASP A 109 15.03 -4.07 -7.57
CA ASP A 109 14.67 -5.45 -7.89
C ASP A 109 14.76 -6.30 -6.62
N ARG A 110 13.63 -6.84 -6.17
CA ARG A 110 13.53 -7.75 -5.02
C ARG A 110 14.41 -9.01 -5.16
N LYS A 111 14.87 -9.35 -6.38
CA LYS A 111 15.85 -10.42 -6.63
C LYS A 111 17.32 -9.98 -6.47
N GLY A 112 17.58 -8.75 -6.00
CA GLY A 112 18.92 -8.22 -5.76
C GLY A 112 19.72 -7.92 -7.03
N ARG A 113 19.06 -7.82 -8.20
CA ARG A 113 19.74 -7.70 -9.51
C ARG A 113 20.10 -6.26 -9.89
N GLY A 114 19.75 -5.28 -9.08
CA GLY A 114 20.10 -3.89 -9.29
C GLY A 114 19.03 -2.92 -8.78
N GLN A 115 19.33 -1.64 -8.96
CA GLN A 115 18.45 -0.54 -8.66
C GLN A 115 18.35 0.33 -9.92
N THR A 116 17.14 0.78 -10.26
CA THR A 116 16.92 1.74 -11.34
C THR A 116 16.46 3.06 -10.72
N THR A 117 17.06 4.17 -11.16
CA THR A 117 16.65 5.51 -10.78
C THR A 117 16.00 6.20 -11.98
N ILE A 118 14.82 6.78 -11.75
CA ILE A 118 14.08 7.60 -12.70
C ILE A 118 14.14 9.03 -12.16
N ALA A 119 14.61 9.98 -12.96
CA ALA A 119 14.74 11.40 -12.61
C ALA A 119 13.82 12.26 -13.50
#